data_AF-A0A8S2MFG8-F1
#
_entry.id   AF-A0A8S2MFG8-F1
#
_cell.length_a   1.000
_cell.length_b   1.000
_cell.length_c   1.000
_cell.angle_alpha   90.00
_cell.angle_beta   90.00
_cell.angle_gamma   90.00
#
_symmetry.space_group_name_H-M   'P 1'
#
loop_
_entity.id
_entity.type
_entity.pdbx_description
1 polymer ?
#
loop_
_entity_poly.entity_id
_entity_poly.type
_entity_poly.pdbx_seq_one_letter_code
_entity_poly.pdbx_strand_id
1 'polypeptide(L)'
;MVLHKHGEKLYTGTRAVVSEHLVQKVRQDVIDSLNNNFLATLNAAWNDHRTAMVMIRDILMYMDRVYVSGQKLEPVYNLGLILFRDNVVRYERIRDHLRQTLLDMVAKERRGEVVERYV
;
A
#
# COMPACT_ATOMS: atom_id res chain seq x y z
N MET A 1 -26.48 -0.87 -3.10
CA MET A 1 -26.04 -0.86 -1.69
C MET A 1 -25.96 0.55 -1.08
N VAL A 2 -25.26 1.52 -1.68
CA VAL A 2 -25.20 2.91 -1.14
C VAL A 2 -26.55 3.63 -1.23
N LEU A 3 -27.30 3.44 -2.32
CA LEU A 3 -28.68 3.95 -2.47
C LEU A 3 -29.68 3.46 -1.41
N HIS A 4 -29.35 2.38 -0.69
CA HIS A 4 -30.18 1.81 0.38
C HIS A 4 -29.60 2.06 1.77
N LYS A 5 -28.80 3.11 1.95
CA LYS A 5 -28.18 3.51 3.24
C LYS A 5 -27.19 2.49 3.84
N HIS A 6 -26.62 1.58 3.05
CA HIS A 6 -25.58 0.65 3.52
C HIS A 6 -24.14 1.09 3.20
N GLY A 7 -23.90 2.41 3.08
CA GLY A 7 -22.58 2.97 2.77
C GLY A 7 -21.51 2.59 3.80
N GLU A 8 -21.87 2.56 5.09
CA GLU A 8 -20.98 2.18 6.19
C GLU A 8 -20.49 0.73 6.07
N LYS A 9 -21.41 -0.21 5.80
CA LYS A 9 -21.07 -1.63 5.62
C LYS A 9 -20.14 -1.83 4.44
N LEU A 10 -20.38 -1.12 3.33
CA LEU A 10 -19.55 -1.20 2.15
C LEU A 10 -18.15 -0.63 2.43
N TYR A 11 -18.06 0.56 3.03
CA TYR A 11 -16.78 1.19 3.38
C TYR A 11 -15.95 0.32 4.33
N THR A 12 -16.58 -0.19 5.38
CA THR A 12 -15.94 -1.07 6.38
C THR A 12 -15.52 -2.38 5.75
N GLY A 13 -16.37 -2.97 4.88
CA GLY A 13 -16.05 -4.18 4.14
C GLY A 13 -14.85 -3.99 3.21
N THR A 14 -14.81 -2.89 2.44
CA THR A 14 -13.66 -2.56 1.58
C THR A 14 -12.39 -2.41 2.40
N ARG A 15 -12.45 -1.70 3.54
CA ARG A 15 -11.31 -1.57 4.46
C ARG A 15 -10.82 -2.93 4.94
N ALA A 16 -11.73 -3.80 5.36
CA ALA A 16 -11.39 -5.12 5.88
C ALA A 16 -10.70 -5.99 4.82
N VAL A 17 -11.28 -6.09 3.63
CA VAL A 17 -10.73 -6.91 2.53
C VAL A 17 -9.37 -6.41 2.07
N VAL A 18 -9.20 -5.09 1.89
CA VAL A 18 -7.91 -4.51 1.51
C VAL A 18 -6.87 -4.75 2.61
N SER A 19 -7.24 -4.54 3.87
CA SER A 19 -6.33 -4.79 5.00
C SER A 19 -5.92 -6.25 5.10
N GLU A 20 -6.86 -7.17 4.93
CA GLU A 20 -6.61 -8.61 4.95
C GLU A 20 -5.63 -9.02 3.85
N HIS A 21 -5.89 -8.60 2.61
CA HIS A 21 -4.99 -8.87 1.48
C HIS A 21 -3.58 -8.34 1.72
N LEU A 22 -3.45 -7.10 2.20
CA LEU A 22 -2.15 -6.49 2.50
C LEU A 22 -1.39 -7.25 3.59
N VAL A 23 -2.08 -7.72 4.63
CA VAL A 23 -1.45 -8.41 5.76
C VAL A 23 -1.10 -9.85 5.42
N GLN A 24 -2.01 -10.59 4.80
CA GLN A 24 -1.86 -12.03 4.60
C GLN A 24 -1.03 -12.38 3.35
N LYS A 25 -1.08 -11.54 2.31
CA LYS A 25 -0.36 -11.80 1.05
C LYS A 25 0.80 -10.84 0.86
N VAL A 26 0.51 -9.55 0.68
CA VAL A 26 1.52 -8.58 0.21
C VAL A 26 2.66 -8.41 1.21
N ARG A 27 2.34 -8.26 2.50
CA ARG A 27 3.36 -8.18 3.55
C ARG A 27 4.24 -9.42 3.58
N GLN A 28 3.66 -10.60 3.42
CA GLN A 28 4.40 -11.85 3.48
C GLN A 28 5.37 -11.96 2.30
N ASP A 29 4.92 -11.65 1.08
CA ASP A 29 5.77 -11.63 -0.11
C ASP A 29 6.98 -10.70 0.05
N VAL A 30 6.76 -9.51 0.63
CA VAL A 30 7.84 -8.53 0.89
C VAL A 30 8.78 -8.99 2.00
N ILE A 31 8.27 -9.70 3.02
CA ILE A 31 9.11 -10.28 4.08
C ILE A 31 10.00 -11.40 3.51
N ASP A 32 9.47 -12.22 2.61
CA ASP A 32 10.20 -13.34 2.02
C ASP A 32 11.29 -12.86 1.04
N SER A 33 11.13 -11.66 0.47
CA SER A 33 12.12 -11.03 -0.42
C SER A 33 13.18 -10.18 0.28
N LEU A 34 13.17 -10.05 1.62
CA LEU A 34 14.10 -9.16 2.35
C LEU A 34 15.58 -9.39 1.98
N ASN A 35 15.97 -10.65 1.78
CA ASN A 35 17.36 -10.99 1.45
C ASN A 35 17.57 -11.26 -0.06
N ASN A 36 16.53 -11.11 -0.89
CA ASN A 36 16.59 -11.39 -2.32
C ASN A 36 15.59 -10.51 -3.09
N ASN A 37 16.10 -9.50 -3.81
CA ASN A 37 15.31 -8.56 -4.63
C ASN A 37 14.29 -7.72 -3.85
N PHE A 38 14.56 -7.41 -2.57
CA PHE A 38 13.66 -6.67 -1.68
C PHE A 38 13.03 -5.42 -2.29
N LEU A 39 13.84 -4.48 -2.79
CA LEU A 39 13.32 -3.22 -3.34
C LEU A 39 12.46 -3.44 -4.58
N ALA A 40 12.83 -4.39 -5.45
CA ALA A 40 12.08 -4.72 -6.64
C ALA A 40 10.71 -5.32 -6.27
N THR A 41 10.68 -6.26 -5.33
CA THR A 41 9.42 -6.83 -4.83
C THR A 41 8.54 -5.78 -4.16
N LEU A 42 9.11 -4.91 -3.32
CA LEU A 42 8.36 -3.85 -2.66
C LEU A 42 7.80 -2.83 -3.66
N ASN A 43 8.57 -2.45 -4.69
CA ASN A 43 8.12 -1.54 -5.74
C ASN A 43 7.02 -2.17 -6.61
N ALA A 44 7.17 -3.43 -6.99
CA ALA A 44 6.14 -4.17 -7.72
C ALA A 44 4.84 -4.24 -6.92
N ALA A 45 4.91 -4.64 -5.64
CA ALA A 45 3.77 -4.68 -4.73
C ALA A 45 3.06 -3.32 -4.60
N TRP A 46 3.83 -2.22 -4.57
CA TRP A 46 3.29 -0.87 -4.54
C TRP A 46 2.56 -0.48 -5.83
N ASN A 47 3.15 -0.79 -6.99
CA ASN A 47 2.55 -0.49 -8.29
C ASN A 47 1.27 -1.31 -8.53
N ASP A 48 1.27 -2.59 -8.16
CA ASP A 48 0.10 -3.45 -8.21
C ASP A 48 -1.01 -2.91 -7.29
N HIS A 49 -0.66 -2.54 -6.05
CA HIS A 49 -1.61 -1.97 -5.10
C HIS A 49 -2.23 -0.67 -5.63
N ARG A 50 -1.44 0.25 -6.18
CA ARG A 50 -1.95 1.49 -6.79
C ARG A 50 -2.91 1.20 -7.94
N THR A 51 -2.54 0.28 -8.82
CA THR A 51 -3.36 -0.10 -9.99
C THR A 51 -4.70 -0.70 -9.55
N ALA A 52 -4.66 -1.63 -8.60
CA ALA A 52 -5.85 -2.23 -8.01
C ALA A 52 -6.75 -1.17 -7.33
N MET A 53 -6.16 -0.28 -6.53
CA MET A 53 -6.92 0.76 -5.81
C MET A 53 -7.58 1.78 -6.73
N VAL A 54 -6.99 2.09 -7.90
CA VAL A 54 -7.65 2.91 -8.93
C VAL A 54 -8.91 2.21 -9.45
N MET A 55 -8.81 0.93 -9.80
CA MET A 55 -9.97 0.15 -10.27
C MET A 55 -11.06 0.02 -9.19
N ILE A 56 -10.67 -0.27 -7.95
CA ILE A 56 -11.60 -0.37 -6.81
C ILE A 56 -12.30 0.97 -6.57
N ARG A 57 -11.56 2.09 -6.61
CA ARG A 57 -12.14 3.44 -6.51
C ARG A 57 -13.16 3.69 -7.62
N ASP A 58 -12.85 3.30 -8.85
CA ASP A 58 -13.75 3.54 -9.99
C ASP A 58 -15.06 2.75 -9.87
N ILE A 59 -15.00 1.51 -9.40
CA ILE A 59 -16.19 0.70 -9.08
C ILE A 59 -16.98 1.31 -7.91
N LEU A 60 -16.27 1.82 -6.89
CA LEU A 60 -16.87 2.39 -5.68
C LEU A 60 -17.10 3.91 -5.76
N MET A 61 -17.04 4.50 -6.96
CA MET A 61 -17.11 5.95 -7.18
C MET A 61 -18.33 6.60 -6.52
N TYR A 62 -19.49 5.94 -6.57
CA TYR A 62 -20.71 6.48 -5.97
C TYR A 62 -20.63 6.53 -4.44
N MET A 63 -19.95 5.56 -3.79
CA MET A 63 -19.69 5.59 -2.36
C MET A 63 -18.80 6.78 -1.99
N ASP A 64 -17.72 7.01 -2.75
CA ASP A 64 -16.81 8.15 -2.53
C ASP A 64 -17.56 9.49 -2.68
N ARG A 65 -18.38 9.64 -3.72
CA ARG A 65 -19.08 10.90 -3.99
C ARG A 65 -20.21 11.21 -3.00
N VAL A 66 -20.96 10.21 -2.56
CA VAL A 66 -22.21 10.43 -1.81
C VAL A 66 -22.04 10.15 -0.32
N TYR A 67 -21.37 9.05 0.05
CA TYR A 67 -21.28 8.64 1.46
C TYR A 67 -20.04 9.23 2.14
N VAL A 68 -18.85 9.08 1.53
CA VAL A 68 -17.58 9.51 2.14
C VAL A 68 -17.54 11.03 2.32
N SER A 69 -17.91 11.79 1.29
CA SER A 69 -17.95 13.27 1.33
C SER A 69 -18.84 13.82 2.46
N GLY A 70 -20.00 13.19 2.69
CA GLY A 70 -20.93 13.61 3.76
C GLY A 70 -20.49 13.22 5.17
N GLN A 71 -19.65 12.20 5.32
CA GLN A 71 -19.23 11.65 6.62
C GLN A 71 -17.79 12.04 7.01
N LYS A 72 -17.09 12.85 6.20
CA LYS A 72 -15.68 13.24 6.39
C LYS A 72 -14.74 12.02 6.56
N LEU A 73 -15.06 10.93 5.90
CA LEU A 73 -14.20 9.74 5.86
C LEU A 73 -13.12 9.91 4.78
N GLU A 74 -12.09 9.07 4.83
CA GLU A 74 -11.07 9.03 3.78
C GLU A 74 -11.63 8.42 2.50
N PRO A 75 -11.46 9.06 1.32
CA PRO A 75 -11.77 8.46 0.02
C PRO A 75 -11.09 7.11 -0.17
N VAL A 76 -11.71 6.21 -0.93
CA VAL A 76 -11.24 4.83 -1.13
C VAL A 76 -9.77 4.76 -1.52
N TYR A 77 -9.32 5.63 -2.43
CA TYR A 77 -7.93 5.66 -2.84
C TYR A 77 -6.99 6.02 -1.68
N ASN A 78 -7.30 7.08 -0.92
CA ASN A 78 -6.51 7.52 0.24
C ASN A 78 -6.50 6.48 1.35
N LEU A 79 -7.65 5.85 1.62
CA LEU A 79 -7.76 4.71 2.53
C LEU A 79 -6.77 3.61 2.12
N GLY A 80 -6.70 3.28 0.83
CA GLY A 80 -5.73 2.31 0.31
C GLY A 80 -4.28 2.72 0.56
N LEU A 81 -3.93 4.00 0.43
CA LEU A 81 -2.59 4.51 0.73
C LEU A 81 -2.24 4.37 2.21
N ILE A 82 -3.18 4.73 3.10
CA ILE A 82 -3.01 4.61 4.56
C ILE A 82 -2.81 3.14 4.94
N LEU A 83 -3.65 2.24 4.40
CA LEU A 83 -3.56 0.82 4.70
C LEU A 83 -2.23 0.22 4.23
N PHE A 84 -1.75 0.56 3.03
CA PHE A 84 -0.45 0.08 2.53
C PHE A 84 0.71 0.62 3.36
N ARG A 85 0.67 1.92 3.70
CA ARG A 85 1.67 2.56 4.55
C ARG A 85 1.78 1.85 5.90
N ASP A 86 0.65 1.64 6.57
CA ASP A 86 0.64 1.16 7.95
C ASP A 86 0.84 -0.37 8.03
N ASN A 87 0.31 -1.12 7.06
CA ASN A 87 0.41 -2.58 7.08
C ASN A 87 1.60 -3.16 6.32
N VAL A 88 2.24 -2.43 5.40
CA VAL A 88 3.37 -2.95 4.61
C VAL A 88 4.62 -2.13 4.89
N VAL A 89 4.65 -0.85 4.48
CA VAL A 89 5.88 -0.03 4.52
C VAL A 89 6.38 0.23 5.94
N ARG A 90 5.47 0.50 6.88
CA ARG A 90 5.80 0.80 8.28
C ARG A 90 5.80 -0.42 9.19
N TYR A 91 5.54 -1.61 8.65
CA TYR A 91 5.69 -2.84 9.42
C TYR A 91 7.15 -2.97 9.86
N GLU A 92 7.39 -3.18 11.15
CA GLU A 92 8.70 -3.01 11.82
C GLU A 92 9.86 -3.61 11.01
N ARG A 93 9.73 -4.89 10.63
CA ARG A 93 10.77 -5.62 9.88
C ARG A 93 11.03 -5.03 8.49
N ILE A 94 9.99 -4.61 7.77
CA ILE A 94 10.11 -4.02 6.42
C ILE A 94 10.67 -2.59 6.53
N ARG A 95 10.16 -1.80 7.48
CA ARG A 95 10.57 -0.41 7.72
C ARG A 95 12.06 -0.31 8.01
N ASP A 96 12.53 -1.12 8.95
CA ASP A 96 13.92 -1.03 9.42
C ASP A 96 14.88 -1.55 8.35
N HIS A 97 14.49 -2.62 7.62
CA HIS A 97 15.25 -3.10 6.48
C HIS A 97 15.30 -2.07 5.34
N LEU A 98 14.15 -1.49 4.95
CA LEU A 98 14.08 -0.45 3.91
C LEU A 98 14.99 0.74 4.24
N ARG A 99 14.94 1.23 5.48
CA ARG A 99 15.81 2.31 5.93
C ARG A 99 17.29 1.93 5.77
N GLN A 100 17.67 0.73 6.23
CA GLN A 100 19.06 0.26 6.15
C GLN A 100 19.52 0.14 4.71
N THR A 101 18.73 -0.53 3.85
CA THR A 101 19.04 -0.72 2.43
C THR A 101 19.27 0.61 1.72
N LEU A 102 18.38 1.60 1.91
CA LEU A 102 18.51 2.90 1.26
C LEU A 102 19.72 3.69 1.77
N LEU A 103 20.01 3.66 3.08
CA LEU A 103 21.19 4.32 3.64
C LEU A 103 22.49 3.67 3.13
N ASP A 104 22.53 2.34 3.04
CA ASP A 104 23.69 1.62 2.52
C ASP A 104 23.92 1.91 1.03
N MET A 105 22.86 2.00 0.24
CA MET A 105 22.92 2.44 -1.15
C MET A 105 23.52 3.84 -1.29
N VAL A 106 23.05 4.81 -0.51
CA VAL A 106 23.61 6.17 -0.50
C VAL A 106 25.07 6.17 -0.06
N ALA A 107 25.44 5.36 0.94
CA ALA A 107 26.82 5.28 1.42
C ALA A 107 27.77 4.65 0.37
N LYS A 108 27.32 3.61 -0.35
CA LYS A 108 28.04 2.99 -1.46
C LYS A 108 28.29 3.98 -2.60
N GLU A 109 27.24 4.71 -3.00
CA GLU A 109 27.35 5.73 -4.03
C GLU A 109 28.35 6.83 -3.65
N ARG A 110 28.33 7.29 -2.39
CA ARG A 110 29.31 8.27 -1.87
C ARG A 110 30.75 7.76 -1.88
N ARG A 111 30.97 6.44 -1.88
CA ARG A 111 32.30 5.82 -2.03
C ARG A 111 32.70 5.59 -3.50
N GLY A 112 31.86 5.99 -4.45
CA GLY A 112 32.10 5.79 -5.89
C GLY A 112 31.70 4.41 -6.40
N GLU A 113 30.98 3.61 -5.60
CA GLU A 113 30.41 2.34 -6.07
C GLU A 113 29.18 2.62 -6.94
N VAL A 114 28.99 1.83 -8.01
CA VAL A 114 27.79 1.94 -8.85
C VAL A 114 26.62 1.30 -8.11
N VAL A 115 25.54 2.06 -7.93
CA VAL A 115 24.31 1.62 -7.28
C VAL A 115 23.15 1.75 -8.27
N GLU A 116 22.27 0.76 -8.28
CA GLU A 116 21.06 0.79 -9.10
C GLU A 116 20.10 1.88 -8.59
N ARG A 117 19.91 2.92 -9.40
CA ARG A 117 19.08 4.09 -9.07
C ARG A 117 17.62 3.94 -9.50
N TYR A 118 17.30 2.93 -10.30
CA TYR A 118 15.97 2.71 -10.85
C TYR A 118 15.54 1.29 -10.54
N VAL A 119 14.49 1.17 -9.73
CA VAL A 119 13.81 -0.08 -9.38
C VAL A 119 12.33 0.06 -9.71
#